data_AF-A0A6L9SRR6-F1
#
_entry.id   AF-A0A6L9SRR6-F1
#
_cell.length_a   1.000
_cell.length_b   1.000
_cell.length_c   1.000
_cell.angle_alpha   90.00
_cell.angle_beta   90.00
_cell.angle_gamma   90.00
#
_symmetry.space_group_name_H-M   'P 1'
#
loop_
_entity.id
_entity.type
_entity.pdbx_description
1 polymer ?
#
loop_
_entity_poly.entity_id
_entity_poly.type
_entity_poly.pdbx_seq_one_letter_code
_entity_poly.pdbx_strand_id
1 'polypeptide(L)'
;MPVTTKDLNQLRTSQQEAVRLARLDLGELWWEISGLPAARQRDILLDLVPAIIHKHADASSTAAADWYERMYAKHFDDGFTAETENPNDDEAVRKLIRWKAGVLWDSPEKKANPDELLRYLNNLMDREIRNPGRQTIRRNARRDPHRPRYARVPNGRQPCAFCIMLASRGYVYASEDTADFGTSFHGGNCRCEIVPEWGKGSNRIEGYDPDEYLRIYETARKALETGVMPADLKAGLANIAPYREPKRGQSVYGPYDPNNVNSLSYLMRHMNPDKVGQGHKLIEAGKRRKGVPGEKILALKTMKPRTSLKEITHDEVNPLWDMWIRKKIENGYRPNFSKNPWGINCQRVVQAGELRLRGYDVQAVGNHRNSADGYYWNIADMWVDRNGDHRKFTRKHSNEATLKAMREYPPGTRFFVAGPWKNGGAHIWNAEIIETPSGWKSLRMYDYQSGDHLQYGYSNGKIPDCYPDDIKDGQLRFLRVDDMEPTDALLEGGRPSFKDAPAYAKPWVADPETVRSWSEWKLQRAHRDDTAWRQHSNEYDNWAESTPPSQGGHDDR
;
A
#
# COMPACT_ATOMS: atom_id res chain seq x y z
N MET A 1 18.64 20.15 -28.18
CA MET A 1 17.27 20.26 -27.61
C MET A 1 17.31 19.87 -26.14
N PRO A 2 16.61 20.60 -25.25
CA PRO A 2 16.76 20.44 -23.81
C PRO A 2 16.24 19.09 -23.30
N VAL A 3 16.80 18.59 -22.19
CA VAL A 3 16.20 17.47 -21.46
C VAL A 3 14.89 17.95 -20.82
N THR A 4 13.80 17.22 -21.07
CA THR A 4 12.45 17.57 -20.58
C THR A 4 11.97 16.62 -19.49
N THR A 5 10.91 17.01 -18.77
CA THR A 5 10.21 16.13 -17.82
C THR A 5 9.73 14.84 -18.47
N LYS A 6 9.27 14.91 -19.73
CA LYS A 6 8.79 13.74 -20.50
C LYS A 6 9.90 12.72 -20.70
N ASP A 7 11.09 13.19 -21.09
CA ASP A 7 12.27 12.32 -21.29
C ASP A 7 12.67 11.64 -19.99
N LEU A 8 12.66 12.38 -18.88
CA LEU A 8 13.03 11.85 -17.58
C LEU A 8 11.99 10.87 -17.02
N ASN A 9 10.70 11.10 -17.29
CA ASN A 9 9.63 10.20 -16.89
C ASN A 9 9.66 8.86 -17.63
N GLN A 10 10.18 8.82 -18.86
CA GLN A 10 10.40 7.56 -19.58
C GLN A 10 11.43 6.68 -18.86
N LEU A 11 12.61 7.23 -18.54
CA LEU A 11 13.64 6.54 -17.76
C LEU A 11 13.11 6.06 -16.40
N ARG A 12 12.43 6.95 -15.68
CA ARG A 12 11.85 6.65 -14.36
C ARG A 12 10.84 5.52 -14.42
N THR A 13 10.00 5.49 -15.46
CA THR A 13 9.02 4.42 -15.67
C THR A 13 9.71 3.07 -15.86
N SER A 14 10.74 3.01 -16.73
CA SER A 14 11.50 1.77 -16.96
C SER A 14 12.19 1.25 -15.68
N GLN A 15 12.85 2.13 -14.93
CA GLN A 15 13.51 1.74 -13.67
C GLN A 15 12.49 1.38 -12.57
N GLN A 16 11.34 2.06 -12.53
CA GLN A 16 10.27 1.75 -11.60
C GLN A 16 9.63 0.38 -11.89
N GLU A 17 9.53 0.00 -13.15
CA GLU A 17 9.04 -1.30 -13.57
C GLU A 17 10.02 -2.42 -13.21
N ALA A 18 11.32 -2.24 -13.49
CA ALA A 18 12.35 -3.18 -13.07
C ALA A 18 12.33 -3.43 -11.54
N VAL A 19 12.20 -2.34 -10.77
CA VAL A 19 12.02 -2.45 -9.32
C VAL A 19 10.74 -3.22 -9.03
N ARG A 20 9.59 -2.81 -9.58
CA ARG A 20 8.28 -3.45 -9.35
C ARG A 20 8.33 -4.97 -9.59
N LEU A 21 8.98 -5.43 -10.65
CA LEU A 21 9.12 -6.85 -10.96
C LEU A 21 9.99 -7.56 -9.91
N ALA A 22 11.13 -6.99 -9.52
CA ALA A 22 11.93 -7.56 -8.42
C ALA A 22 11.20 -7.61 -7.08
N ARG A 23 10.35 -6.59 -6.81
CA ARG A 23 9.49 -6.54 -5.63
C ARG A 23 8.48 -7.70 -5.63
N LEU A 24 7.97 -8.09 -6.80
CA LEU A 24 7.08 -9.24 -6.95
C LEU A 24 7.83 -10.56 -6.77
N ASP A 25 8.95 -10.75 -7.47
CA ASP A 25 9.80 -11.95 -7.33
C ASP A 25 10.22 -12.16 -5.86
N LEU A 26 10.61 -11.09 -5.16
CA LEU A 26 10.93 -11.15 -3.73
C LEU A 26 9.71 -11.46 -2.86
N GLY A 27 8.52 -10.96 -3.24
CA GLY A 27 7.27 -11.26 -2.54
C GLY A 27 6.86 -12.73 -2.67
N GLU A 28 7.00 -13.31 -3.86
CA GLU A 28 6.76 -14.73 -4.13
C GLU A 28 7.77 -15.60 -3.37
N LEU A 29 9.06 -15.27 -3.46
CA LEU A 29 10.09 -15.94 -2.67
C LEU A 29 9.79 -15.89 -1.17
N TRP A 30 9.43 -14.70 -0.68
CA TRP A 30 9.12 -14.50 0.74
C TRP A 30 7.95 -15.38 1.18
N TRP A 31 6.95 -15.52 0.31
CA TRP A 31 5.81 -16.38 0.54
C TRP A 31 6.21 -17.86 0.65
N GLU A 32 7.03 -18.35 -0.28
CA GLU A 32 7.49 -19.75 -0.29
C GLU A 32 8.33 -20.13 0.93
N ILE A 33 9.14 -19.20 1.43
CA ILE A 33 9.98 -19.46 2.61
C ILE A 33 9.25 -19.19 3.93
N SER A 34 8.07 -18.58 3.88
CA SER A 34 7.28 -18.27 5.07
C SER A 34 6.88 -19.57 5.78
N GLY A 35 7.36 -19.73 7.02
CA GLY A 35 7.12 -20.94 7.83
C GLY A 35 8.29 -21.93 7.86
N LEU A 36 9.32 -21.75 7.02
CA LEU A 36 10.57 -22.50 7.17
C LEU A 36 11.33 -22.07 8.44
N PRO A 37 12.23 -22.91 9.00
CA PRO A 37 13.11 -22.50 10.09
C PRO A 37 13.91 -21.24 9.73
N ALA A 38 14.09 -20.34 10.68
CA ALA A 38 14.76 -19.04 10.46
C ALA A 38 16.13 -19.16 9.76
N ALA A 39 16.91 -20.19 10.11
CA ALA A 39 18.20 -20.46 9.45
C ALA A 39 18.02 -20.77 7.95
N ARG A 40 17.01 -21.59 7.60
CA ARG A 40 16.71 -21.93 6.20
C ARG A 40 16.17 -20.73 5.43
N GLN A 41 15.30 -19.91 6.03
CA GLN A 41 14.86 -18.66 5.41
C GLN A 41 16.05 -17.75 5.09
N ARG A 42 16.94 -17.51 6.07
CA ARG A 42 18.15 -16.73 5.86
C ARG A 42 19.00 -17.29 4.72
N ASP A 43 19.30 -18.59 4.73
CA ASP A 43 20.21 -19.18 3.75
C ASP A 43 19.64 -19.08 2.33
N ILE A 44 18.34 -19.33 2.14
CA ILE A 44 17.66 -19.14 0.85
C ILE A 44 17.72 -17.67 0.41
N LEU A 45 17.51 -16.73 1.32
CA LEU A 45 17.59 -15.30 1.01
C LEU A 45 19.00 -14.86 0.61
N LEU A 46 20.06 -15.47 1.16
CA LEU A 46 21.44 -15.14 0.80
C LEU A 46 21.80 -15.53 -0.63
N ASP A 47 21.10 -16.52 -1.19
CA ASP A 47 21.31 -17.01 -2.54
C ASP A 47 20.38 -16.30 -3.54
N LEU A 48 19.08 -16.22 -3.23
CA LEU A 48 18.07 -15.79 -4.19
C LEU A 48 17.89 -14.26 -4.26
N VAL A 49 18.13 -13.53 -3.17
CA VAL A 49 17.99 -12.06 -3.19
C VAL A 49 19.02 -11.39 -4.12
N PRO A 50 20.33 -11.74 -4.09
CA PRO A 50 21.27 -11.25 -5.09
C PRO A 50 20.89 -11.63 -6.53
N ALA A 51 20.39 -12.85 -6.75
CA ALA A 51 19.97 -13.29 -8.07
C ALA A 51 18.78 -12.47 -8.60
N ILE A 52 17.78 -12.18 -7.75
CA ILE A 52 16.66 -11.28 -8.08
C ILE A 52 17.18 -9.88 -8.41
N ILE A 53 18.11 -9.34 -7.61
CA ILE A 53 18.71 -8.03 -7.89
C ILE A 53 19.35 -8.04 -9.28
N HIS A 54 20.23 -8.99 -9.59
CA HIS A 54 20.92 -9.04 -10.89
C HIS A 54 19.94 -9.10 -12.05
N LYS A 55 18.95 -10.00 -11.97
CA LYS A 55 17.91 -10.17 -13.00
C LYS A 55 17.24 -8.86 -13.40
N HIS A 56 17.01 -7.96 -12.44
CA HIS A 56 16.27 -6.71 -12.67
C HIS A 56 17.16 -5.46 -12.73
N ALA A 57 18.37 -5.50 -12.19
CA ALA A 57 19.34 -4.41 -12.18
C ALA A 57 19.85 -4.06 -13.59
N ASP A 58 20.05 -5.07 -14.44
CA ASP A 58 20.57 -4.85 -15.80
C ASP A 58 19.59 -4.06 -16.66
N ALA A 59 18.28 -4.28 -16.48
CA ALA A 59 17.24 -3.50 -17.16
C ALA A 59 17.32 -2.00 -16.82
N SER A 60 17.68 -1.67 -15.57
CA SER A 60 17.87 -0.28 -15.11
C SER A 60 19.09 0.37 -15.75
N SER A 61 20.19 -0.37 -15.89
CA SER A 61 21.42 0.09 -16.57
C SER A 61 21.18 0.30 -18.06
N THR A 62 20.55 -0.65 -18.75
CA THR A 62 20.23 -0.54 -20.18
C THR A 62 19.30 0.65 -20.45
N ALA A 63 18.21 0.79 -19.67
CA ALA A 63 17.31 1.93 -19.81
C ALA A 63 18.02 3.28 -19.63
N ALA A 64 19.00 3.33 -18.73
CA ALA A 64 19.81 4.52 -18.48
C ALA A 64 20.81 4.81 -19.60
N ALA A 65 21.45 3.79 -20.16
CA ALA A 65 22.34 3.92 -21.32
C ALA A 65 21.57 4.43 -22.55
N ASP A 66 20.46 3.77 -22.90
CA ASP A 66 19.59 4.17 -24.01
C ASP A 66 19.07 5.61 -23.83
N TRP A 67 18.70 5.96 -22.59
CA TRP A 67 18.25 7.30 -22.28
C TRP A 67 19.37 8.33 -22.48
N TYR A 68 20.59 8.01 -22.04
CA TYR A 68 21.75 8.89 -22.21
C TYR A 68 22.04 9.15 -23.68
N GLU A 69 22.12 8.11 -24.52
CA GLU A 69 22.35 8.23 -25.97
C GLU A 69 21.27 9.09 -26.64
N ARG A 70 20.00 8.85 -26.29
CA ARG A 70 18.90 9.69 -26.79
C ARG A 70 19.03 11.14 -26.38
N MET A 71 19.48 11.43 -25.16
CA MET A 71 19.69 12.81 -24.72
C MET A 71 20.90 13.45 -25.40
N TYR A 72 21.96 12.67 -25.63
CA TYR A 72 23.14 13.11 -26.36
C TYR A 72 22.81 13.47 -27.82
N ALA A 73 22.13 12.58 -28.54
CA ALA A 73 21.72 12.79 -29.94
C ALA A 73 20.74 13.96 -30.14
N LYS A 74 20.10 14.45 -29.07
CA LYS A 74 19.31 15.70 -29.11
C LYS A 74 20.19 16.95 -29.11
N HIS A 75 21.44 16.87 -28.67
CA HIS A 75 22.34 18.00 -28.50
C HIS A 75 23.43 18.07 -29.56
N PHE A 76 23.84 16.92 -30.09
CA PHE A 76 24.96 16.81 -31.04
C PHE A 76 24.62 15.88 -32.20
N ASP A 77 25.23 16.15 -33.35
CA ASP A 77 25.08 15.37 -34.57
C ASP A 77 26.14 14.25 -34.68
N ASP A 78 27.08 14.18 -33.73
CA ASP A 78 28.06 13.10 -33.66
C ASP A 78 27.54 11.89 -32.86
N GLY A 79 28.27 10.78 -32.95
CA GLY A 79 27.88 9.53 -32.30
C GLY A 79 28.45 9.41 -30.89
N PHE A 80 27.61 9.00 -29.93
CA PHE A 80 28.04 8.57 -28.60
C PHE A 80 27.41 7.22 -28.26
N THR A 81 28.25 6.27 -27.84
CA THR A 81 27.79 4.95 -27.38
C THR A 81 27.90 4.88 -25.86
N ALA A 82 26.75 4.82 -25.20
CA ALA A 82 26.68 4.70 -23.76
C ALA A 82 27.04 3.28 -23.32
N GLU A 83 27.81 3.17 -22.25
CA GLU A 83 28.13 1.88 -21.65
C GLU A 83 27.37 1.73 -20.33
N THR A 84 26.85 0.54 -20.08
CA THR A 84 26.18 0.18 -18.83
C THR A 84 27.18 0.05 -17.68
N GLU A 85 26.72 0.30 -16.46
CA GLU A 85 27.47 0.06 -15.23
C GLU A 85 26.56 -0.55 -14.16
N ASN A 86 26.91 -1.75 -13.69
CA ASN A 86 26.25 -2.40 -12.57
C ASN A 86 27.28 -2.65 -11.46
N PRO A 87 27.36 -1.76 -10.44
CA PRO A 87 28.33 -1.88 -9.36
C PRO A 87 27.80 -2.67 -8.16
N ASN A 88 26.72 -3.44 -8.33
CA ASN A 88 26.17 -4.24 -7.25
C ASN A 88 27.18 -5.33 -6.84
N ASP A 89 27.45 -5.41 -5.54
CA ASP A 89 28.37 -6.39 -4.95
C ASP A 89 27.55 -7.41 -4.14
N ASP A 90 27.51 -8.65 -4.62
CA ASP A 90 26.79 -9.76 -3.99
C ASP A 90 27.24 -9.99 -2.55
N GLU A 91 28.53 -9.84 -2.24
CA GLU A 91 29.01 -10.06 -0.88
C GLU A 91 28.61 -8.90 0.04
N ALA A 92 28.57 -7.67 -0.48
CA ALA A 92 28.00 -6.54 0.25
C ALA A 92 26.50 -6.77 0.51
N VAL A 93 25.73 -7.21 -0.49
CA VAL A 93 24.30 -7.55 -0.35
C VAL A 93 24.11 -8.67 0.67
N ARG A 94 24.87 -9.76 0.59
CA ARG A 94 24.83 -10.87 1.55
C ARG A 94 25.14 -10.42 2.97
N LYS A 95 26.16 -9.57 3.18
CA LYS A 95 26.48 -9.01 4.51
C LYS A 95 25.30 -8.24 5.09
N LEU A 96 24.61 -7.45 4.27
CA LEU A 96 23.43 -6.70 4.68
C LEU A 96 22.26 -7.63 5.04
N ILE A 97 22.04 -8.68 4.25
CA ILE A 97 21.02 -9.70 4.52
C ILE A 97 21.36 -10.45 5.82
N ARG A 98 22.60 -10.93 6.01
CA ARG A 98 23.04 -11.63 7.24
C ARG A 98 22.82 -10.76 8.47
N TRP A 99 23.26 -9.50 8.41
CA TRP A 99 23.08 -8.53 9.48
C TRP A 99 21.60 -8.37 9.83
N LYS A 100 20.74 -8.19 8.82
CA LYS A 100 19.33 -7.97 9.07
C LYS A 100 18.58 -9.24 9.48
N ALA A 101 18.98 -10.40 8.96
CA ALA A 101 18.30 -11.67 9.18
C ALA A 101 18.23 -12.08 10.65
N GLY A 102 19.07 -11.51 11.52
CA GLY A 102 18.98 -11.69 12.97
C GLY A 102 17.56 -11.46 13.53
N VAL A 103 16.73 -10.63 12.89
CA VAL A 103 15.32 -10.40 13.28
C VAL A 103 14.42 -11.62 13.07
N LEU A 104 14.88 -12.69 12.43
CA LEU A 104 14.12 -13.94 12.30
C LEU A 104 14.13 -14.80 13.57
N TRP A 105 14.98 -14.47 14.55
CA TRP A 105 15.10 -15.20 15.80
C TRP A 105 14.52 -14.41 16.97
N ASP A 106 13.95 -15.15 17.92
CA ASP A 106 13.65 -14.62 19.25
C ASP A 106 14.96 -14.28 19.98
N SER A 107 14.92 -13.20 20.75
CA SER A 107 15.95 -12.80 21.72
C SER A 107 15.28 -12.53 23.07
N PRO A 108 16.05 -12.46 24.17
CA PRO A 108 15.50 -12.11 25.48
C PRO A 108 14.70 -10.79 25.50
N GLU A 109 15.04 -9.85 24.61
CA GLU A 109 14.47 -8.51 24.57
C GLU A 109 13.43 -8.29 23.46
N LYS A 110 13.44 -9.11 22.40
CA LYS A 110 12.63 -8.91 21.19
C LYS A 110 12.21 -10.24 20.57
N LYS A 111 10.93 -10.33 20.20
CA LYS A 111 10.38 -11.42 19.40
C LYS A 111 10.82 -11.34 17.95
N ALA A 112 10.89 -12.49 17.28
CA ALA A 112 11.14 -12.58 15.85
C ALA A 112 10.16 -11.69 15.09
N ASN A 113 10.69 -10.92 14.14
CA ASN A 113 9.95 -9.99 13.30
C ASN A 113 10.34 -10.18 11.82
N PRO A 114 9.82 -11.24 11.16
CA PRO A 114 10.10 -11.48 9.75
C PRO A 114 9.69 -10.31 8.85
N ASP A 115 8.61 -9.60 9.18
CA ASP A 115 8.16 -8.42 8.42
C ASP A 115 9.20 -7.29 8.41
N GLU A 116 10.04 -7.21 9.45
CA GLU A 116 11.15 -6.27 9.50
C GLU A 116 12.30 -6.63 8.55
N LEU A 117 12.53 -7.93 8.34
CA LEU A 117 13.49 -8.38 7.33
C LEU A 117 12.90 -8.20 5.93
N LEU A 118 11.65 -8.62 5.71
CA LEU A 118 10.97 -8.41 4.42
C LEU A 118 11.12 -6.96 4.03
N ARG A 119 10.88 -6.02 4.95
CA ARG A 119 11.10 -4.59 4.70
C ARG A 119 12.41 -4.23 4.11
N TYR A 120 13.40 -4.71 4.80
CA TYR A 120 14.73 -4.28 4.60
C TYR A 120 15.19 -4.77 3.22
N LEU A 121 14.90 -6.03 2.89
CA LEU A 121 15.19 -6.64 1.59
C LEU A 121 14.52 -5.88 0.46
N ASN A 122 13.30 -5.51 0.70
CA ASN A 122 12.49 -4.71 -0.15
C ASN A 122 13.13 -3.32 -0.40
N ASN A 123 13.45 -2.55 0.65
CA ASN A 123 14.17 -1.28 0.51
C ASN A 123 15.57 -1.44 -0.11
N LEU A 124 16.19 -2.61 0.08
CA LEU A 124 17.41 -3.02 -0.58
C LEU A 124 17.19 -3.22 -2.08
N MET A 125 16.12 -3.90 -2.54
CA MET A 125 15.76 -4.02 -3.96
C MET A 125 15.64 -2.63 -4.61
N ASP A 126 14.94 -1.72 -3.93
CA ASP A 126 14.73 -0.35 -4.40
C ASP A 126 16.05 0.39 -4.70
N ARG A 127 17.06 0.15 -3.84
CA ARG A 127 18.38 0.75 -3.92
C ARG A 127 19.24 0.05 -4.96
N GLU A 128 19.40 -1.27 -4.86
CA GLU A 128 20.30 -2.06 -5.71
C GLU A 128 19.84 -2.13 -7.16
N ILE A 129 18.55 -1.96 -7.45
CA ILE A 129 18.07 -1.97 -8.84
C ILE A 129 18.17 -0.59 -9.49
N ARG A 130 17.97 0.51 -8.73
CA ARG A 130 18.10 1.87 -9.30
C ARG A 130 19.53 2.38 -9.36
N ASN A 131 20.39 1.94 -8.44
CA ASN A 131 21.77 2.41 -8.40
C ASN A 131 22.51 2.15 -9.73
N PRO A 132 22.46 0.95 -10.35
CA PRO A 132 23.09 0.69 -11.65
C PRO A 132 22.73 1.70 -12.75
N GLY A 133 21.45 2.05 -12.91
CA GLY A 133 21.03 3.07 -13.86
C GLY A 133 21.62 4.47 -13.58
N ARG A 134 21.70 4.87 -12.31
CA ARG A 134 22.33 6.15 -11.92
C ARG A 134 23.83 6.14 -12.20
N GLN A 135 24.48 5.01 -11.93
CA GLN A 135 25.93 4.86 -12.11
C GLN A 135 26.26 4.85 -13.60
N THR A 136 25.44 4.18 -14.40
CA THR A 136 25.46 4.25 -15.87
C THR A 136 25.43 5.70 -16.37
N ILE A 137 24.48 6.53 -15.94
CA ILE A 137 24.43 7.95 -16.37
C ILE A 137 25.69 8.70 -15.92
N ARG A 138 26.12 8.51 -14.67
CA ARG A 138 27.31 9.16 -14.13
C ARG A 138 28.57 8.79 -14.91
N ARG A 139 28.74 7.51 -15.24
CA ARG A 139 29.89 7.00 -15.99
C ARG A 139 29.90 7.54 -17.41
N ASN A 140 28.75 7.59 -18.08
CA ASN A 140 28.67 8.16 -19.42
C ASN A 140 28.92 9.67 -19.41
N ALA A 141 28.38 10.42 -18.43
CA ALA A 141 28.70 11.84 -18.25
C ALA A 141 30.20 12.12 -18.03
N ARG A 142 30.94 11.20 -17.39
CA ARG A 142 32.40 11.31 -17.23
C ARG A 142 33.17 11.07 -18.52
N ARG A 143 32.65 10.18 -19.38
CA ARG A 143 33.28 9.80 -20.67
C ARG A 143 32.90 10.73 -21.81
N ASP A 144 31.82 11.47 -21.64
CA ASP A 144 31.28 12.38 -22.63
C ASP A 144 32.29 13.49 -22.99
N PRO A 145 32.67 13.63 -24.28
CA PRO A 145 33.68 14.60 -24.73
C PRO A 145 33.24 16.06 -24.49
N HIS A 146 31.93 16.31 -24.39
CA HIS A 146 31.37 17.63 -24.11
C HIS A 146 31.32 17.96 -22.62
N ARG A 147 31.76 17.03 -21.75
CA ARG A 147 31.94 17.22 -20.30
C ARG A 147 30.71 17.88 -19.63
N PRO A 148 29.51 17.30 -19.78
CA PRO A 148 28.30 17.85 -19.20
C PRO A 148 28.43 17.95 -17.69
N ARG A 149 27.80 18.98 -17.11
CA ARG A 149 27.53 19.00 -15.68
C ARG A 149 26.33 18.11 -15.41
N TYR A 150 26.14 17.69 -14.17
CA TYR A 150 24.92 16.99 -13.80
C TYR A 150 24.31 17.56 -12.53
N ALA A 151 23.02 17.26 -12.34
CA ALA A 151 22.27 17.55 -11.12
C ALA A 151 21.55 16.30 -10.62
N ARG A 152 21.22 16.29 -9.33
CA ARG A 152 20.23 15.33 -8.81
C ARG A 152 18.84 15.94 -8.99
N VAL A 153 18.03 15.32 -9.82
CA VAL A 153 16.67 15.78 -10.10
C VAL A 153 15.68 14.87 -9.38
N PRO A 154 14.98 15.37 -8.35
CA PRO A 154 14.00 14.59 -7.63
C PRO A 154 12.76 14.28 -8.49
N ASN A 155 12.03 13.24 -8.10
CA ASN A 155 10.78 12.83 -8.73
C ASN A 155 9.61 13.02 -7.76
N GLY A 156 8.47 13.48 -8.26
CA GLY A 156 7.23 13.69 -7.52
C GLY A 156 6.94 15.15 -7.20
N ARG A 157 5.65 15.46 -6.93
CA ARG A 157 5.19 16.81 -6.57
C ARG A 157 5.77 17.33 -5.25
N GLN A 158 6.20 16.43 -4.37
CA GLN A 158 6.77 16.77 -3.06
C GLN A 158 7.91 15.80 -2.70
N PRO A 159 9.15 16.08 -3.12
CA PRO A 159 10.27 15.16 -2.91
C PRO A 159 10.77 15.14 -1.47
N CYS A 160 11.58 14.12 -1.15
CA CYS A 160 12.12 13.93 0.19
C CYS A 160 13.08 15.06 0.58
N ALA A 161 13.12 15.47 1.85
CA ALA A 161 13.97 16.59 2.28
C ALA A 161 15.47 16.39 1.97
N PHE A 162 15.98 15.16 2.11
CA PHE A 162 17.35 14.81 1.71
C PHE A 162 17.57 14.95 0.19
N CYS A 163 16.57 14.58 -0.60
CA CYS A 163 16.55 14.72 -2.05
C CYS A 163 16.63 16.21 -2.44
N ILE A 164 15.84 17.05 -1.78
CA ILE A 164 15.83 18.51 -1.98
C ILE A 164 17.17 19.13 -1.62
N MET A 165 17.78 18.73 -0.50
CA MET A 165 19.11 19.19 -0.11
C MET A 165 20.20 18.85 -1.14
N LEU A 166 20.12 17.68 -1.78
CA LEU A 166 21.07 17.32 -2.84
C LEU A 166 20.76 17.99 -4.18
N ALA A 167 19.48 18.22 -4.44
CA ALA A 167 18.95 18.85 -5.64
C ALA A 167 19.16 20.37 -5.66
N SER A 168 19.19 21.02 -4.49
CA SER A 168 19.42 22.47 -4.35
C SER A 168 20.76 22.95 -4.88
N ARG A 169 21.72 22.05 -5.03
CA ARG A 169 23.03 22.34 -5.61
C ARG A 169 22.96 22.67 -7.10
N GLY A 170 21.90 22.27 -7.80
CA GLY A 170 21.78 22.48 -9.24
C GLY A 170 22.80 21.67 -10.05
N TYR A 171 23.04 22.11 -11.30
CA TYR A 171 23.97 21.47 -12.24
C TYR A 171 25.42 21.86 -11.96
N VAL A 172 25.92 21.56 -10.77
CA VAL A 172 27.28 21.94 -10.34
C VAL A 172 28.26 20.79 -10.30
N TYR A 173 27.78 19.54 -10.39
CA TYR A 173 28.65 18.38 -10.32
C TYR A 173 29.43 18.24 -11.65
N ALA A 174 30.75 18.45 -11.58
CA ALA A 174 31.67 18.37 -12.72
C ALA A 174 32.80 17.33 -12.51
N SER A 175 33.00 16.86 -11.27
CA SER A 175 33.98 15.82 -10.90
C SER A 175 33.60 15.14 -9.57
N GLU A 176 34.31 14.07 -9.22
CA GLU A 176 34.09 13.24 -8.01
C GLU A 176 34.16 14.03 -6.70
N ASP A 177 35.03 15.04 -6.61
CA ASP A 177 35.29 15.84 -5.40
C ASP A 177 34.14 16.78 -5.01
N THR A 178 33.32 17.24 -5.94
CA THR A 178 32.16 18.11 -5.64
C THR A 178 30.87 17.32 -5.42
N ALA A 179 30.88 16.02 -5.70
CA ALA A 179 29.78 15.10 -5.46
C ALA A 179 29.89 14.35 -4.10
N ASP A 180 30.94 14.61 -3.32
CA ASP A 180 31.31 13.79 -2.17
C ASP A 180 30.60 14.14 -0.84
N PHE A 181 29.27 14.14 -0.89
CA PHE A 181 28.45 13.73 0.26
C PHE A 181 27.76 12.39 -0.05
N GLY A 182 28.55 11.43 -0.53
CA GLY A 182 28.15 10.04 -0.69
C GLY A 182 27.79 9.66 -2.11
N THR A 183 28.63 8.81 -2.68
CA THR A 183 28.26 7.83 -3.73
C THR A 183 27.04 7.00 -3.34
N SER A 184 26.66 7.00 -2.07
CA SER A 184 25.51 6.34 -1.49
C SER A 184 24.22 7.15 -1.75
N PHE A 185 23.41 6.71 -2.70
CA PHE A 185 21.97 6.96 -2.61
C PHE A 185 21.47 6.32 -1.32
N HIS A 186 20.75 7.07 -0.47
CA HIS A 186 20.22 6.47 0.77
C HIS A 186 19.19 5.38 0.43
N GLY A 187 19.08 4.36 1.27
CA GLY A 187 18.07 3.31 1.09
C GLY A 187 16.64 3.85 1.22
N GLY A 188 15.67 3.14 0.63
CA GLY A 188 14.24 3.42 0.80
C GLY A 188 13.70 4.56 -0.08
N ASN A 189 12.93 4.20 -1.11
CA ASN A 189 12.05 5.06 -1.90
C ASN A 189 12.70 6.32 -2.53
N CYS A 190 14.03 6.37 -2.64
CA CYS A 190 14.72 7.47 -3.33
C CYS A 190 14.47 7.36 -4.83
N ARG A 191 13.73 8.32 -5.39
CA ARG A 191 13.38 8.38 -6.84
C ARG A 191 14.12 9.49 -7.58
N CYS A 192 15.23 9.99 -7.02
CA CYS A 192 16.07 10.97 -7.70
C CYS A 192 16.79 10.33 -8.87
N GLU A 193 16.90 11.09 -9.96
CA GLU A 193 17.74 10.73 -11.10
C GLU A 193 18.94 11.67 -11.21
N ILE A 194 20.00 11.17 -11.86
CA ILE A 194 21.11 12.01 -12.30
C ILE A 194 20.73 12.53 -13.68
N VAL A 195 20.78 13.85 -13.86
CA VAL A 195 20.45 14.47 -15.15
C VAL A 195 21.63 15.32 -15.62
N PRO A 196 22.20 15.04 -16.80
CA PRO A 196 23.24 15.86 -17.40
C PRO A 196 22.68 17.15 -17.99
N GLU A 197 23.53 18.16 -18.08
CA GLU A 197 23.31 19.45 -18.72
C GLU A 197 24.55 19.79 -19.55
N TRP A 198 24.37 19.87 -20.87
CA TRP A 198 25.43 20.21 -21.83
C TRP A 198 25.54 21.71 -22.10
N GLY A 199 24.56 22.51 -21.71
CA GLY A 199 24.61 23.97 -21.78
C GLY A 199 23.92 24.59 -20.57
N LYS A 200 24.52 25.61 -19.95
CA LYS A 200 23.98 26.22 -18.73
C LYS A 200 22.53 26.65 -18.91
N GLY A 201 21.64 26.13 -18.07
CA GLY A 201 20.22 26.44 -18.13
C GLY A 201 19.53 25.92 -19.39
N SER A 202 20.09 24.89 -20.05
CA SER A 202 19.45 24.29 -21.22
C SER A 202 18.24 23.48 -20.80
N ASN A 203 18.30 22.74 -19.69
CA ASN A 203 17.24 21.81 -19.31
C ASN A 203 15.91 22.52 -18.97
N ARG A 204 14.79 21.82 -19.22
CA ARG A 204 13.41 22.32 -18.99
C ARG A 204 12.61 21.25 -18.24
N ILE A 205 12.98 21.05 -16.98
CA ILE A 205 12.35 20.06 -16.11
C ILE A 205 11.31 20.77 -15.24
N GLU A 206 10.05 20.50 -15.52
CA GLU A 206 8.90 21.02 -14.78
C GLU A 206 8.99 20.65 -13.29
N GLY A 207 8.77 21.64 -12.42
CA GLY A 207 8.80 21.46 -10.97
C GLY A 207 10.20 21.31 -10.36
N TYR A 208 11.26 21.47 -11.14
CA TYR A 208 12.64 21.47 -10.66
C TYR A 208 13.21 22.90 -10.63
N ASP A 209 13.29 23.47 -9.43
CA ASP A 209 13.93 24.76 -9.15
C ASP A 209 15.00 24.57 -8.05
N PRO A 210 16.30 24.51 -8.41
CA PRO A 210 17.37 24.35 -7.43
C PRO A 210 17.48 25.54 -6.47
N ASP A 211 17.13 26.76 -6.89
CA ASP A 211 17.20 27.95 -6.04
C ASP A 211 16.09 27.93 -4.99
N GLU A 212 14.89 27.45 -5.36
CA GLU A 212 13.81 27.21 -4.38
C GLU A 212 14.22 26.15 -3.36
N TYR A 213 14.78 25.04 -3.82
CA TYR A 213 15.26 23.98 -2.93
C TYR A 213 16.36 24.47 -1.99
N LEU A 214 17.23 25.36 -2.47
CA LEU A 214 18.27 26.00 -1.66
C LEU A 214 17.64 26.87 -0.57
N ARG A 215 16.66 27.72 -0.92
CA ARG A 215 15.94 28.55 0.06
C ARG A 215 15.27 27.70 1.16
N ILE A 216 14.66 26.57 0.80
CA ILE A 216 14.04 25.64 1.76
C ILE A 216 15.10 25.08 2.73
N TYR A 217 16.24 24.61 2.19
CA TYR A 217 17.34 24.08 3.00
C TYR A 217 17.96 25.16 3.92
N GLU A 218 18.27 26.33 3.38
CA GLU A 218 18.87 27.44 4.13
C GLU A 218 17.96 27.96 5.23
N THR A 219 16.64 28.00 4.97
CA THR A 219 15.66 28.40 5.99
C THR A 219 15.68 27.44 7.18
N ALA A 220 15.67 26.13 6.92
CA ALA A 220 15.76 25.10 7.96
C ALA A 220 17.10 25.15 8.71
N ARG A 221 18.20 25.33 7.99
CA ARG A 221 19.53 25.45 8.58
C ARG A 221 19.65 26.69 9.47
N LYS A 222 19.21 27.85 8.99
CA LYS A 222 19.21 29.11 9.73
C LYS A 222 18.37 29.02 11.00
N ALA A 223 17.24 28.32 10.96
CA ALA A 223 16.42 28.08 12.14
C ALA A 223 17.19 27.30 13.22
N LEU A 224 17.97 26.27 12.85
CA LEU A 224 18.84 25.54 13.78
C LEU A 224 20.00 26.40 14.28
N GLU A 225 20.65 27.16 13.39
CA GLU A 225 21.78 28.03 13.75
C GLU A 225 21.38 29.17 14.71
N THR A 226 20.20 29.75 14.53
CA THR A 226 19.73 30.90 15.32
C THR A 226 18.84 30.50 16.49
N GLY A 227 18.27 29.29 16.48
CA GLY A 227 17.27 28.83 17.44
C GLY A 227 15.89 29.52 17.29
N VAL A 228 15.70 30.35 16.26
CA VAL A 228 14.45 31.08 15.99
C VAL A 228 13.55 30.23 15.10
N MET A 229 12.51 29.65 15.72
CA MET A 229 11.50 28.83 15.06
C MET A 229 10.23 28.75 15.91
N PRO A 230 9.08 28.35 15.35
CA PRO A 230 7.86 28.08 16.11
C PRO A 230 8.11 27.10 17.28
N ALA A 231 7.46 27.36 18.42
CA ALA A 231 7.72 26.64 19.67
C ALA A 231 7.41 25.14 19.58
N ASP A 232 6.38 24.77 18.81
CA ASP A 232 6.00 23.40 18.50
C ASP A 232 7.10 22.67 17.70
N LEU A 233 7.70 23.33 16.70
CA LEU A 233 8.81 22.75 15.93
C LEU A 233 10.06 22.58 16.79
N LYS A 234 10.35 23.55 17.65
CA LYS A 234 11.47 23.48 18.60
C LYS A 234 11.31 22.33 19.59
N ALA A 235 10.09 22.08 20.06
CA ALA A 235 9.77 20.95 20.92
C ALA A 235 9.90 19.62 20.15
N GLY A 236 9.46 19.57 18.89
CA GLY A 236 9.58 18.39 18.03
C GLY A 236 11.02 17.95 17.78
N LEU A 237 11.95 18.90 17.65
CA LEU A 237 13.38 18.60 17.49
C LEU A 237 13.95 17.75 18.64
N ALA A 238 13.48 17.94 19.88
CA ALA A 238 13.98 17.20 21.06
C ALA A 238 13.84 15.67 20.90
N ASN A 239 12.88 15.23 20.08
CA ASN A 239 12.59 13.80 19.85
C ASN A 239 13.42 13.19 18.71
N ILE A 240 14.29 13.98 18.06
CA ILE A 240 15.09 13.51 16.92
C ILE A 240 16.39 12.90 17.44
N ALA A 241 16.65 11.66 17.00
CA ALA A 241 17.88 10.96 17.35
C ALA A 241 19.13 11.71 16.84
N PRO A 242 20.24 11.69 17.59
CA PRO A 242 21.51 12.22 17.12
C PRO A 242 21.94 11.58 15.80
N TYR A 243 22.47 12.39 14.89
CA TYR A 243 23.01 11.90 13.62
C TYR A 243 24.49 11.55 13.77
N ARG A 244 24.89 10.36 13.31
CA ARG A 244 26.28 9.92 13.25
C ARG A 244 26.75 9.92 11.80
N GLU A 245 27.82 10.65 11.53
CA GLU A 245 28.35 10.75 10.17
C GLU A 245 29.08 9.45 9.75
N PRO A 246 28.66 8.79 8.65
CA PRO A 246 29.21 7.48 8.27
C PRO A 246 30.65 7.51 7.77
N LYS A 247 31.09 8.63 7.18
CA LYS A 247 32.37 8.71 6.43
C LYS A 247 33.56 9.24 7.23
N ARG A 248 33.34 9.92 8.37
CA ARG A 248 34.40 10.64 9.11
C ARG A 248 34.57 10.21 10.57
N GLY A 249 33.88 9.17 11.00
CA GLY A 249 34.30 8.38 12.14
C GLY A 249 34.30 9.02 13.53
N GLN A 250 33.71 10.20 13.80
CA GLN A 250 33.57 10.69 15.19
C GLN A 250 32.61 11.85 15.49
N SER A 251 31.91 12.43 14.51
CA SER A 251 30.96 13.51 14.80
C SER A 251 29.55 12.97 15.10
N VAL A 252 29.07 13.27 16.31
CA VAL A 252 27.68 13.03 16.73
C VAL A 252 26.99 14.38 16.81
N TYR A 253 26.02 14.61 15.93
CA TYR A 253 25.29 15.87 15.87
C TYR A 253 23.97 15.72 16.64
N GLY A 254 23.79 16.55 17.67
CA GLY A 254 22.58 16.56 18.49
C GLY A 254 21.33 17.03 17.71
N PRO A 255 20.12 16.92 18.29
CA PRO A 255 18.87 17.30 17.63
C PRO A 255 18.79 18.78 17.21
N TYR A 256 19.53 19.67 17.88
CA TYR A 256 19.55 21.10 17.57
C TYR A 256 20.76 21.52 16.71
N ASP A 257 21.61 20.57 16.34
CA ASP A 257 22.81 20.87 15.55
C ASP A 257 22.44 21.11 14.07
N PRO A 258 22.93 22.18 13.44
CA PRO A 258 22.64 22.48 12.02
C PRO A 258 23.23 21.46 11.04
N ASN A 259 24.07 20.53 11.48
CA ASN A 259 24.59 19.42 10.69
C ASN A 259 23.84 18.10 10.93
N ASN A 260 22.83 18.08 11.81
CA ASN A 260 21.95 16.94 11.95
C ASN A 260 20.97 16.89 10.77
N VAL A 261 21.24 15.99 9.80
CA VAL A 261 20.42 15.82 8.60
C VAL A 261 18.97 15.42 8.88
N ASN A 262 18.70 14.76 10.02
CA ASN A 262 17.33 14.41 10.42
C ASN A 262 16.57 15.66 10.90
N SER A 263 17.24 16.54 11.65
CA SER A 263 16.68 17.82 12.12
C SER A 263 16.43 18.79 10.98
N LEU A 264 17.39 18.92 10.06
CA LEU A 264 17.21 19.66 8.82
C LEU A 264 16.00 19.12 8.04
N SER A 265 15.93 17.80 7.88
CA SER A 265 14.81 17.15 7.19
C SER A 265 13.46 17.41 7.88
N TYR A 266 13.43 17.42 9.21
CA TYR A 266 12.24 17.71 10.00
C TYR A 266 11.75 19.14 9.75
N LEU A 267 12.63 20.14 9.85
CA LEU A 267 12.25 21.55 9.67
C LEU A 267 11.86 21.85 8.23
N MET A 268 12.60 21.35 7.23
CA MET A 268 12.25 21.52 5.83
C MET A 268 10.81 21.04 5.54
N ARG A 269 10.41 19.90 6.12
CA ARG A 269 9.05 19.35 5.99
C ARG A 269 7.98 20.21 6.64
N HIS A 270 8.19 20.61 7.90
CA HIS A 270 7.16 21.30 8.67
C HIS A 270 7.01 22.77 8.27
N MET A 271 8.08 23.40 7.79
CA MET A 271 8.03 24.79 7.32
C MET A 271 7.55 24.90 5.86
N ASN A 272 7.61 23.80 5.09
CA ASN A 272 7.22 23.78 3.67
C ASN A 272 6.42 22.51 3.30
N PRO A 273 5.30 22.23 3.99
CA PRO A 273 4.54 20.98 3.83
C PRO A 273 3.97 20.79 2.42
N ASP A 274 3.73 21.87 1.68
CA ASP A 274 3.23 21.81 0.30
C ASP A 274 4.31 21.45 -0.73
N LYS A 275 5.59 21.62 -0.38
CA LYS A 275 6.74 21.50 -1.29
C LYS A 275 7.64 20.31 -0.95
N VAL A 276 7.64 19.87 0.31
CA VAL A 276 8.47 18.78 0.81
C VAL A 276 7.57 17.66 1.29
N GLY A 277 7.72 16.47 0.70
CA GLY A 277 6.75 15.40 0.90
C GLY A 277 6.74 14.87 2.32
N GLN A 278 5.54 14.58 2.82
CA GLN A 278 5.32 13.72 3.98
C GLN A 278 5.69 12.28 3.63
N GLY A 279 6.95 11.91 3.86
CA GLY A 279 7.24 10.51 4.17
C GLY A 279 6.56 10.19 5.50
N HIS A 280 5.39 9.55 5.44
CA HIS A 280 4.39 9.27 6.51
C HIS A 280 3.42 10.41 6.90
N LYS A 281 2.13 10.04 6.94
CA LYS A 281 0.88 10.83 7.11
C LYS A 281 0.81 11.72 8.37
N LEU A 282 0.18 12.90 8.23
CA LEU A 282 -0.68 13.55 9.24
C LEU A 282 -1.99 14.07 8.61
N ILE A 283 -3.10 13.91 9.33
CA ILE A 283 -4.49 14.22 8.94
C ILE A 283 -4.87 15.62 9.43
N GLU A 284 -5.55 16.44 8.61
CA GLU A 284 -6.27 17.64 9.07
C GLU A 284 -7.80 17.48 8.98
N ALA A 285 -8.48 18.15 9.91
CA ALA A 285 -9.91 18.05 10.19
C ALA A 285 -10.68 19.35 9.87
N GLY A 286 -11.92 19.19 9.39
CA GLY A 286 -13.03 20.08 9.77
C GLY A 286 -13.83 20.76 8.65
N LYS A 287 -15.06 20.27 8.41
CA LYS A 287 -16.36 20.99 8.57
C LYS A 287 -17.54 20.09 8.10
N ARG A 288 -18.58 19.92 8.94
CA ARG A 288 -19.94 19.38 8.65
C ARG A 288 -20.97 20.46 9.06
N ARG A 289 -22.23 20.55 8.60
CA ARG A 289 -23.31 19.52 8.51
C ARG A 289 -24.46 19.92 7.56
N LYS A 290 -25.06 18.91 6.91
CA LYS A 290 -26.52 18.66 6.75
C LYS A 290 -26.76 17.19 7.15
N GLY A 291 -27.99 16.81 7.53
CA GLY A 291 -28.34 15.50 8.13
C GLY A 291 -27.58 14.33 7.49
N VAL A 292 -26.86 13.56 8.32
CA VAL A 292 -25.82 12.63 7.88
C VAL A 292 -26.43 11.26 7.62
N PRO A 293 -26.15 10.61 6.47
CA PRO A 293 -26.43 9.18 6.30
C PRO A 293 -25.92 8.36 7.50
N GLY A 294 -26.74 7.43 8.01
CA GLY A 294 -26.30 6.50 9.06
C GLY A 294 -26.45 6.98 10.51
N GLU A 295 -27.39 7.89 10.81
CA GLU A 295 -27.59 8.40 12.18
C GLU A 295 -27.82 7.29 13.21
N LYS A 296 -28.59 6.24 12.87
CA LYS A 296 -28.87 5.12 13.79
C LYS A 296 -27.67 4.20 13.94
N ILE A 297 -27.01 3.85 12.84
CA ILE A 297 -25.81 3.00 12.91
C ILE A 297 -24.66 3.71 13.63
N LEU A 298 -24.55 5.03 13.53
CA LEU A 298 -23.57 5.83 14.28
C LEU A 298 -23.75 5.73 15.79
N ALA A 299 -24.98 5.49 16.29
CA ALA A 299 -25.21 5.28 17.72
C ALA A 299 -24.51 4.02 18.26
N LEU A 300 -24.21 3.05 17.39
CA LEU A 300 -23.49 1.82 17.74
C LEU A 300 -21.96 2.00 17.72
N LYS A 301 -21.44 3.19 17.39
CA LYS A 301 -20.00 3.49 17.33
C LYS A 301 -19.41 3.75 18.73
N THR A 302 -19.47 2.75 19.60
CA THR A 302 -19.14 2.85 21.04
C THR A 302 -17.76 2.30 21.39
N MET A 303 -17.11 1.57 20.49
CA MET A 303 -15.79 0.95 20.72
C MET A 303 -14.66 1.85 20.25
N LYS A 304 -13.45 1.60 20.77
CA LYS A 304 -12.22 2.22 20.26
C LYS A 304 -11.94 1.71 18.83
N PRO A 305 -11.78 2.59 17.83
CA PRO A 305 -11.38 2.18 16.49
C PRO A 305 -9.99 1.51 16.51
N ARG A 306 -9.81 0.54 15.61
CA ARG A 306 -8.58 -0.23 15.41
C ARG A 306 -7.86 0.25 14.16
N THR A 307 -6.58 -0.10 14.04
CA THR A 307 -5.73 0.43 12.97
C THR A 307 -5.60 -0.48 11.77
N SER A 308 -5.91 -1.76 11.93
CA SER A 308 -5.84 -2.75 10.85
C SER A 308 -6.89 -3.85 11.04
N LEU A 309 -7.29 -4.44 9.91
CA LEU A 309 -8.21 -5.58 9.87
C LEU A 309 -7.65 -6.79 10.63
N LYS A 310 -6.32 -6.97 10.70
CA LYS A 310 -5.70 -8.06 11.47
C LYS A 310 -6.04 -8.08 12.95
N GLU A 311 -6.47 -6.95 13.51
CA GLU A 311 -6.86 -6.82 14.93
C GLU A 311 -8.29 -7.30 15.17
N ILE A 312 -9.04 -7.65 14.12
CA ILE A 312 -10.39 -8.19 14.19
C ILE A 312 -10.31 -9.71 14.23
N THR A 313 -11.10 -10.32 15.11
CA THR A 313 -11.21 -11.78 15.21
C THR A 313 -12.56 -12.28 14.69
N HIS A 314 -12.60 -13.56 14.32
CA HIS A 314 -13.84 -14.24 13.96
C HIS A 314 -14.89 -14.11 15.08
N ASP A 315 -14.53 -14.41 16.32
CA ASP A 315 -15.44 -14.42 17.47
C ASP A 315 -16.08 -13.05 17.73
N GLU A 316 -15.37 -11.97 17.41
CA GLU A 316 -15.92 -10.63 17.51
C GLU A 316 -16.94 -10.34 16.42
N VAL A 317 -16.72 -10.85 15.21
CA VAL A 317 -17.54 -10.54 14.04
C VAL A 317 -18.72 -11.49 13.89
N ASN A 318 -18.51 -12.79 14.11
CA ASN A 318 -19.45 -13.85 13.78
C ASN A 318 -19.62 -14.91 14.90
N PRO A 319 -19.80 -14.53 16.18
CA PRO A 319 -19.79 -15.47 17.32
C PRO A 319 -20.90 -16.52 17.27
N LEU A 320 -22.03 -16.20 16.63
CA LEU A 320 -23.15 -17.13 16.50
C LEU A 320 -22.80 -18.35 15.65
N TRP A 321 -21.83 -18.23 14.74
CA TRP A 321 -21.36 -19.34 13.94
C TRP A 321 -20.71 -20.41 14.82
N ASP A 322 -19.77 -20.02 15.69
CA ASP A 322 -19.11 -20.95 16.61
C ASP A 322 -20.09 -21.59 17.59
N MET A 323 -21.02 -20.80 18.15
CA MET A 323 -22.08 -21.33 19.01
C MET A 323 -22.92 -22.39 18.29
N TRP A 324 -23.25 -22.14 17.02
CA TRP A 324 -24.00 -23.08 16.21
C TRP A 324 -23.20 -24.35 15.89
N ILE A 325 -21.93 -24.23 15.50
CA ILE A 325 -21.04 -25.36 15.21
C ILE A 325 -20.85 -26.24 16.44
N ARG A 326 -20.52 -25.65 17.60
CA ARG A 326 -20.33 -26.36 18.87
C ARG A 326 -21.56 -27.17 19.24
N LYS A 327 -22.74 -26.53 19.22
CA LYS A 327 -24.02 -27.21 19.48
C LYS A 327 -24.25 -28.38 18.53
N LYS A 328 -23.87 -28.28 17.25
CA LYS A 328 -24.05 -29.38 16.28
C LYS A 328 -23.08 -30.54 16.57
N ILE A 329 -21.81 -30.23 16.83
CA ILE A 329 -20.80 -31.24 17.20
C ILE A 329 -21.21 -31.98 18.47
N GLU A 330 -21.65 -31.26 19.50
CA GLU A 330 -22.18 -31.84 20.75
C GLU A 330 -23.38 -32.79 20.51
N ASN A 331 -24.20 -32.49 19.50
CA ASN A 331 -25.32 -33.34 19.08
C ASN A 331 -24.91 -34.45 18.08
N GLY A 332 -23.62 -34.77 17.98
CA GLY A 332 -23.11 -35.88 17.17
C GLY A 332 -22.93 -35.58 15.68
N TYR A 333 -23.07 -34.32 15.25
CA TYR A 333 -22.83 -33.93 13.85
C TYR A 333 -21.34 -33.97 13.52
N ARG A 334 -20.98 -34.60 12.40
CA ARG A 334 -19.62 -34.57 11.85
C ARG A 334 -19.53 -33.60 10.66
N PRO A 335 -19.07 -32.35 10.85
CA PRO A 335 -19.00 -31.36 9.79
C PRO A 335 -18.02 -31.75 8.69
N ASN A 336 -18.46 -31.68 7.42
CA ASN A 336 -17.55 -31.67 6.29
C ASN A 336 -17.21 -30.21 5.93
N PHE A 337 -16.15 -29.69 6.55
CA PHE A 337 -15.70 -28.30 6.32
C PHE A 337 -15.22 -28.03 4.89
N SER A 338 -14.87 -29.06 4.09
CA SER A 338 -14.51 -28.91 2.66
C SER A 338 -15.69 -28.54 1.76
N LYS A 339 -16.91 -28.80 2.21
CA LYS A 339 -18.16 -28.46 1.52
C LYS A 339 -18.96 -27.60 2.47
N ASN A 340 -18.60 -26.31 2.61
CA ASN A 340 -19.31 -25.35 3.46
C ASN A 340 -20.83 -25.51 3.25
N PRO A 341 -21.56 -26.20 4.14
CA PRO A 341 -22.87 -26.74 3.78
C PRO A 341 -23.99 -25.69 3.86
N TRP A 342 -23.66 -24.44 4.21
CA TRP A 342 -24.66 -23.44 4.56
C TRP A 342 -24.50 -22.09 3.87
N GLY A 343 -23.55 -21.89 2.94
CA GLY A 343 -23.45 -20.63 2.17
C GLY A 343 -23.59 -19.41 3.09
N ILE A 344 -22.74 -19.39 4.12
CA ILE A 344 -22.96 -18.65 5.36
C ILE A 344 -22.87 -17.13 5.12
N ASN A 345 -23.26 -16.32 6.09
CA ASN A 345 -23.40 -14.85 6.10
C ASN A 345 -22.16 -14.01 5.71
N CYS A 346 -21.29 -14.43 4.78
CA CYS A 346 -20.05 -13.74 4.38
C CYS A 346 -20.31 -12.27 4.09
N GLN A 347 -21.42 -11.99 3.42
CA GLN A 347 -21.81 -10.64 3.05
C GLN A 347 -22.10 -9.75 4.26
N ARG A 348 -22.53 -10.32 5.39
CA ARG A 348 -22.75 -9.60 6.66
C ARG A 348 -21.48 -9.51 7.49
N VAL A 349 -20.68 -10.57 7.45
CA VAL A 349 -19.38 -10.67 8.09
C VAL A 349 -18.44 -9.59 7.57
N VAL A 350 -18.38 -9.37 6.25
CA VAL A 350 -17.50 -8.32 5.70
C VAL A 350 -17.91 -6.92 6.15
N GLN A 351 -19.22 -6.68 6.31
CA GLN A 351 -19.75 -5.42 6.85
C GLN A 351 -19.37 -5.27 8.31
N ALA A 352 -19.65 -6.29 9.13
CA ALA A 352 -19.38 -6.28 10.55
C ALA A 352 -17.87 -6.17 10.86
N GLY A 353 -17.00 -6.83 10.10
CA GLY A 353 -15.54 -6.70 10.23
C GLY A 353 -15.05 -5.28 9.97
N GLU A 354 -15.56 -4.64 8.91
CA GLU A 354 -15.24 -3.25 8.56
C GLU A 354 -15.77 -2.25 9.60
N LEU A 355 -16.99 -2.46 10.09
CA LEU A 355 -17.61 -1.66 11.14
C LEU A 355 -16.89 -1.81 12.48
N ARG A 356 -16.53 -3.03 12.88
CA ARG A 356 -15.76 -3.29 14.11
C ARG A 356 -14.40 -2.60 14.09
N LEU A 357 -13.70 -2.63 12.95
CA LEU A 357 -12.45 -1.86 12.79
C LEU A 357 -12.69 -0.37 13.05
N ARG A 358 -13.81 0.16 12.58
CA ARG A 358 -14.18 1.57 12.77
C ARG A 358 -14.70 1.91 14.17
N GLY A 359 -14.79 0.94 15.08
CA GLY A 359 -15.24 1.13 16.45
C GLY A 359 -16.75 0.96 16.67
N TYR A 360 -17.46 0.27 15.77
CA TYR A 360 -18.86 -0.06 15.97
C TYR A 360 -19.00 -1.37 16.73
N ASP A 361 -19.79 -1.36 17.82
CA ASP A 361 -20.14 -2.56 18.58
C ASP A 361 -21.27 -3.31 17.88
N VAL A 362 -20.91 -3.97 16.78
CA VAL A 362 -21.85 -4.73 15.95
C VAL A 362 -21.36 -6.14 15.69
N GLN A 363 -22.27 -7.08 15.48
CA GLN A 363 -21.98 -8.45 15.05
C GLN A 363 -22.72 -8.72 13.74
N ALA A 364 -22.20 -9.67 12.95
CA ALA A 364 -22.88 -10.14 11.76
C ALA A 364 -24.14 -10.92 12.17
N VAL A 365 -25.28 -10.53 11.61
CA VAL A 365 -26.51 -11.31 11.75
C VAL A 365 -26.37 -12.60 10.95
N GLY A 366 -26.94 -13.70 11.43
CA GLY A 366 -26.94 -14.96 10.68
C GLY A 366 -27.69 -14.85 9.35
N ASN A 367 -27.48 -15.81 8.45
CA ASN A 367 -28.32 -15.97 7.26
C ASN A 367 -28.74 -17.43 7.09
N HIS A 368 -29.89 -17.67 6.46
CA HIS A 368 -30.38 -19.02 6.18
C HIS A 368 -30.10 -19.39 4.72
N ARG A 369 -29.84 -20.69 4.45
CA ARG A 369 -29.41 -21.24 3.15
C ARG A 369 -30.26 -20.89 1.93
N ASN A 370 -31.51 -20.48 2.13
CA ASN A 370 -32.48 -20.19 1.07
C ASN A 370 -32.77 -18.68 0.91
N SER A 371 -31.92 -17.81 1.46
CA SER A 371 -32.10 -16.35 1.37
C SER A 371 -31.22 -15.77 0.26
N ALA A 372 -31.81 -15.26 -0.81
CA ALA A 372 -31.08 -14.76 -1.97
C ALA A 372 -30.59 -13.31 -1.84
N ASP A 373 -30.41 -12.75 -0.63
CA ASP A 373 -30.13 -11.32 -0.42
C ASP A 373 -28.67 -10.88 -0.71
N GLY A 374 -27.95 -11.71 -1.45
CA GLY A 374 -26.51 -11.65 -1.60
C GLY A 374 -25.92 -10.95 -2.82
N TYR A 375 -26.69 -10.10 -3.47
CA TYR A 375 -26.22 -9.42 -4.68
C TYR A 375 -25.21 -8.32 -4.36
N TYR A 376 -24.24 -8.11 -5.26
CA TYR A 376 -23.19 -7.10 -5.07
C TYR A 376 -23.75 -5.69 -4.85
N TRP A 377 -24.88 -5.36 -5.50
CA TRP A 377 -25.52 -4.07 -5.33
C TRP A 377 -26.13 -3.87 -3.94
N ASN A 378 -26.67 -4.90 -3.30
CA ASN A 378 -27.16 -4.78 -1.91
C ASN A 378 -26.02 -4.40 -0.95
N ILE A 379 -24.85 -5.00 -1.17
CA ILE A 379 -23.67 -4.78 -0.33
C ILE A 379 -23.11 -3.38 -0.57
N ALA A 380 -23.08 -2.93 -1.83
CA ALA A 380 -22.63 -1.61 -2.23
C ALA A 380 -23.55 -0.49 -1.75
N ASP A 381 -24.87 -0.69 -1.80
CA ASP A 381 -25.91 0.27 -1.39
C ASP A 381 -25.83 0.66 0.10
N MET A 382 -25.29 -0.25 0.92
CA MET A 382 -25.10 -0.03 2.36
C MET A 382 -24.01 0.98 2.70
N TRP A 383 -23.32 1.53 1.69
CA TRP A 383 -22.24 2.49 1.84
C TRP A 383 -22.41 3.66 0.89
N VAL A 384 -22.10 4.84 1.39
CA VAL A 384 -22.09 6.10 0.62
C VAL A 384 -20.79 6.85 0.86
N ASP A 385 -20.33 7.63 -0.10
CA ASP A 385 -19.19 8.52 0.15
C ASP A 385 -19.59 9.76 0.99
N ARG A 386 -18.65 10.70 1.15
CA ARG A 386 -18.88 11.93 1.92
C ARG A 386 -19.96 12.85 1.35
N ASN A 387 -20.27 12.72 0.06
CA ASN A 387 -21.31 13.48 -0.62
C ASN A 387 -22.67 12.77 -0.56
N GLY A 388 -22.70 11.52 -0.11
CA GLY A 388 -23.90 10.69 -0.09
C GLY A 388 -24.05 9.83 -1.35
N ASP A 389 -23.03 9.79 -2.21
CA ASP A 389 -23.09 9.05 -3.47
C ASP A 389 -22.68 7.57 -3.28
N HIS A 390 -23.37 6.67 -3.99
CA HIS A 390 -23.06 5.25 -3.98
C HIS A 390 -21.94 4.89 -4.98
N ARG A 391 -21.32 3.73 -4.76
CA ARG A 391 -20.21 3.22 -5.57
C ARG A 391 -20.41 1.74 -5.87
N LYS A 392 -20.20 1.32 -7.13
CA LYS A 392 -20.28 -0.09 -7.52
C LYS A 392 -18.95 -0.83 -7.39
N PHE A 393 -19.04 -2.16 -7.31
CA PHE A 393 -17.87 -3.05 -7.41
C PHE A 393 -17.19 -2.89 -8.77
N THR A 394 -15.88 -2.80 -8.76
CA THR A 394 -15.01 -2.74 -9.93
C THR A 394 -14.44 -4.12 -10.25
N ARG A 395 -14.36 -4.46 -11.54
CA ARG A 395 -13.66 -5.63 -12.07
C ARG A 395 -12.80 -5.22 -13.27
N LYS A 396 -11.67 -5.88 -13.49
CA LYS A 396 -10.84 -5.71 -14.69
C LYS A 396 -10.94 -6.96 -15.58
N HIS A 397 -10.28 -6.92 -16.74
CA HIS A 397 -10.35 -7.99 -17.75
C HIS A 397 -9.84 -9.35 -17.24
N SER A 398 -8.94 -9.36 -16.24
CA SER A 398 -8.44 -10.57 -15.56
C SER A 398 -8.43 -10.41 -14.03
N ASN A 399 -8.29 -11.52 -13.31
CA ASN A 399 -8.12 -11.49 -11.85
C ASN A 399 -6.82 -10.78 -11.48
N GLU A 400 -5.73 -11.01 -12.22
CA GLU A 400 -4.45 -10.36 -12.00
C GLU A 400 -4.54 -8.84 -12.20
N ALA A 401 -5.19 -8.37 -13.27
CA ALA A 401 -5.39 -6.95 -13.51
C ALA A 401 -6.23 -6.30 -12.40
N THR A 402 -7.21 -7.03 -11.86
CA THR A 402 -8.03 -6.58 -10.72
C THR A 402 -7.18 -6.46 -9.45
N LEU A 403 -6.36 -7.47 -9.13
CA LEU A 403 -5.43 -7.43 -7.99
C LEU A 403 -4.39 -6.30 -8.14
N LYS A 404 -3.87 -6.08 -9.35
CA LYS A 404 -2.94 -4.99 -9.65
C LYS A 404 -3.60 -3.64 -9.35
N ALA A 405 -4.82 -3.42 -9.84
CA ALA A 405 -5.57 -2.19 -9.57
C ALA A 405 -5.80 -1.96 -8.06
N MET A 406 -6.10 -3.01 -7.30
CA MET A 406 -6.26 -2.91 -5.84
C MET A 406 -4.94 -2.53 -5.15
N ARG A 407 -3.80 -3.08 -5.58
CA ARG A 407 -2.48 -2.80 -4.98
C ARG A 407 -1.98 -1.37 -5.22
N GLU A 408 -2.55 -0.64 -6.17
CA GLU A 408 -2.16 0.75 -6.47
C GLU A 408 -2.56 1.71 -5.35
N TYR A 409 -3.64 1.41 -4.64
CA TYR A 409 -4.15 2.23 -3.56
C TYR A 409 -3.15 2.41 -2.39
N PRO A 410 -3.26 3.51 -1.61
CA PRO A 410 -2.37 3.77 -0.50
C PRO A 410 -2.59 2.81 0.69
N PRO A 411 -1.59 2.64 1.57
CA PRO A 411 -1.79 1.91 2.81
C PRO A 411 -2.92 2.44 3.69
N GLY A 412 -3.66 1.52 4.30
CA GLY A 412 -4.91 1.74 5.02
C GLY A 412 -6.14 1.75 4.11
N THR A 413 -5.99 1.62 2.78
CA THR A 413 -7.13 1.37 1.90
C THR A 413 -7.71 0.00 2.18
N ARG A 414 -9.04 -0.08 2.26
CA ARG A 414 -9.78 -1.28 2.60
C ARG A 414 -10.80 -1.59 1.52
N PHE A 415 -11.03 -2.86 1.29
CA PHE A 415 -11.92 -3.36 0.25
C PHE A 415 -12.84 -4.45 0.78
N PHE A 416 -14.01 -4.54 0.14
CA PHE A 416 -14.70 -5.82 0.01
C PHE A 416 -14.28 -6.45 -1.31
N VAL A 417 -13.87 -7.71 -1.27
CA VAL A 417 -13.39 -8.47 -2.43
C VAL A 417 -14.31 -9.63 -2.65
N ALA A 418 -14.78 -9.85 -3.87
CA ALA A 418 -15.75 -10.89 -4.15
C ALA A 418 -15.53 -11.55 -5.52
N GLY A 419 -16.02 -12.77 -5.67
CA GLY A 419 -16.08 -13.42 -6.97
C GLY A 419 -16.71 -14.82 -6.93
N PRO A 420 -17.11 -15.34 -8.09
CA PRO A 420 -17.56 -16.72 -8.23
C PRO A 420 -16.38 -17.69 -8.27
N TRP A 421 -16.46 -18.79 -7.53
CA TRP A 421 -15.46 -19.86 -7.56
C TRP A 421 -15.48 -20.61 -8.89
N LYS A 422 -14.33 -21.16 -9.30
CA LYS A 422 -14.19 -22.05 -10.47
C LYS A 422 -15.16 -23.25 -10.40
N ASN A 423 -15.34 -23.81 -9.21
CA ASN A 423 -16.14 -25.01 -8.95
C ASN A 423 -17.59 -24.73 -8.52
N GLY A 424 -18.08 -23.50 -8.68
CA GLY A 424 -19.46 -23.10 -8.34
C GLY A 424 -19.60 -22.39 -6.99
N GLY A 425 -20.67 -21.60 -6.86
CA GLY A 425 -20.85 -20.66 -5.73
C GLY A 425 -20.04 -19.37 -5.92
N ALA A 426 -20.16 -18.46 -4.94
CA ALA A 426 -19.41 -17.21 -4.87
C ALA A 426 -19.08 -16.88 -3.41
N HIS A 427 -18.10 -16.02 -3.22
CA HIS A 427 -17.68 -15.58 -1.89
C HIS A 427 -17.32 -14.11 -1.87
N ILE A 428 -17.33 -13.53 -0.67
CA ILE A 428 -16.90 -12.18 -0.38
C ILE A 428 -16.12 -12.14 0.93
N TRP A 429 -15.02 -11.40 0.94
CA TRP A 429 -14.11 -11.27 2.09
C TRP A 429 -13.55 -9.85 2.17
N ASN A 430 -12.93 -9.48 3.29
CA ASN A 430 -12.31 -8.17 3.44
C ASN A 430 -10.87 -8.20 2.90
N ALA A 431 -10.38 -7.06 2.45
CA ALA A 431 -8.96 -6.89 2.19
C ALA A 431 -8.48 -5.51 2.62
N GLU A 432 -7.20 -5.38 2.91
CA GLU A 432 -6.54 -4.14 3.29
C GLU A 432 -5.19 -4.02 2.56
N ILE A 433 -4.88 -2.83 2.07
CA ILE A 433 -3.50 -2.47 1.74
C ILE A 433 -2.80 -2.16 3.05
N ILE A 434 -2.02 -3.12 3.55
CA ILE A 434 -1.15 -2.85 4.68
C ILE A 434 0.17 -2.28 4.20
N GLU A 435 0.71 -1.34 4.96
CA GLU A 435 2.13 -1.08 4.92
C GLU A 435 2.76 -1.97 5.98
N THR A 436 3.59 -2.91 5.54
CA THR A 436 4.46 -3.61 6.46
C THR A 436 5.34 -2.59 7.20
N PRO A 437 6.01 -2.96 8.32
CA PRO A 437 6.98 -2.09 8.98
C PRO A 437 8.02 -1.54 7.98
N SER A 438 8.34 -2.34 6.94
CA SER A 438 8.14 -1.97 5.54
C SER A 438 8.50 -0.60 4.97
N GLY A 439 7.45 0.20 4.92
CA GLY A 439 7.19 0.97 3.72
C GLY A 439 6.71 0.12 2.53
N TRP A 440 6.34 -1.15 2.71
CA TRP A 440 5.88 -2.03 1.62
C TRP A 440 4.42 -2.33 1.70
N LYS A 441 3.77 -2.01 0.59
CA LYS A 441 2.36 -2.26 0.39
C LYS A 441 2.16 -3.74 0.10
N SER A 442 1.33 -4.39 0.91
CA SER A 442 0.81 -5.71 0.63
C SER A 442 -0.71 -5.62 0.63
N LEU A 443 -1.34 -6.22 -0.37
CA LEU A 443 -2.77 -6.53 -0.29
C LEU A 443 -2.91 -7.75 0.60
N ARG A 444 -3.56 -7.60 1.76
CA ARG A 444 -3.87 -8.70 2.68
C ARG A 444 -5.36 -8.96 2.68
N MET A 445 -5.73 -10.22 2.70
CA MET A 445 -7.10 -10.69 2.66
C MET A 445 -7.47 -11.31 4.00
N TYR A 446 -8.67 -11.01 4.47
CA TYR A 446 -9.18 -11.44 5.77
C TYR A 446 -10.57 -12.02 5.57
N ASP A 447 -10.76 -13.23 6.10
CA ASP A 447 -12.04 -13.91 6.08
C ASP A 447 -12.45 -14.25 7.51
N TYR A 448 -13.34 -13.43 8.06
CA TYR A 448 -13.91 -13.66 9.39
C TYR A 448 -15.15 -14.56 9.34
N GLN A 449 -15.51 -15.10 8.17
CA GLN A 449 -16.72 -15.91 8.08
C GLN A 449 -16.54 -17.21 8.84
N SER A 450 -15.37 -17.80 8.69
CA SER A 450 -15.05 -19.10 9.21
C SER A 450 -13.99 -18.98 10.28
N GLY A 451 -14.26 -19.47 11.50
CA GLY A 451 -13.33 -19.40 12.62
C GLY A 451 -12.06 -20.23 12.39
N ASP A 452 -11.24 -20.36 13.43
CA ASP A 452 -10.05 -21.22 13.38
C ASP A 452 -10.47 -22.69 13.23
N HIS A 453 -10.49 -23.20 12.00
CA HIS A 453 -10.85 -24.59 11.70
C HIS A 453 -9.91 -25.61 12.33
N LEU A 454 -8.71 -25.20 12.73
CA LEU A 454 -7.73 -26.08 13.39
C LEU A 454 -8.23 -26.51 14.77
N GLN A 455 -8.98 -25.65 15.46
CA GLN A 455 -9.59 -25.98 16.76
C GLN A 455 -10.65 -27.12 16.65
N TYR A 456 -11.14 -27.37 15.43
CA TYR A 456 -12.09 -28.45 15.12
C TYR A 456 -11.46 -29.56 14.25
N GLY A 457 -10.12 -29.61 14.14
CA GLY A 457 -9.38 -30.70 13.51
C GLY A 457 -9.31 -30.67 11.98
N TYR A 458 -9.53 -29.51 11.34
CA TYR A 458 -9.48 -29.38 9.88
C TYR A 458 -8.25 -28.59 9.42
N SER A 459 -7.33 -29.29 8.73
CA SER A 459 -6.02 -28.76 8.30
C SER A 459 -5.98 -28.25 6.86
N ASN A 460 -7.08 -28.32 6.10
CA ASN A 460 -7.15 -27.98 4.67
C ASN A 460 -7.71 -26.57 4.40
N GLY A 461 -7.65 -25.67 5.37
CA GLY A 461 -8.06 -24.28 5.18
C GLY A 461 -7.08 -23.55 4.27
N LYS A 462 -7.53 -23.10 3.09
CA LYS A 462 -6.80 -22.15 2.27
C LYS A 462 -6.82 -20.79 2.96
N ILE A 463 -5.66 -20.15 3.08
CA ILE A 463 -5.59 -18.77 3.55
C ILE A 463 -6.33 -17.83 2.57
N PRO A 464 -6.97 -16.75 3.03
CA PRO A 464 -7.72 -15.86 2.13
C PRO A 464 -6.86 -15.24 1.02
N ASP A 465 -5.56 -15.07 1.24
CA ASP A 465 -4.62 -14.50 0.26
C ASP A 465 -4.51 -15.34 -1.04
N CYS A 466 -4.88 -16.63 -1.02
CA CYS A 466 -4.89 -17.49 -2.21
C CYS A 466 -6.28 -17.70 -2.83
N TYR A 467 -7.34 -17.12 -2.26
CA TYR A 467 -8.68 -17.18 -2.84
C TYR A 467 -8.75 -16.70 -4.29
N PRO A 468 -8.04 -15.63 -4.72
CA PRO A 468 -8.08 -15.18 -6.11
C PRO A 468 -7.73 -16.24 -7.15
N ASP A 469 -6.88 -17.21 -6.80
CA ASP A 469 -6.46 -18.30 -7.69
C ASP A 469 -7.60 -19.29 -7.97
N ASP A 470 -8.60 -19.35 -7.08
CA ASP A 470 -9.76 -20.22 -7.19
C ASP A 470 -11.00 -19.50 -7.77
N ILE A 471 -10.90 -18.19 -8.01
CA ILE A 471 -11.96 -17.40 -8.65
C ILE A 471 -11.90 -17.60 -10.17
N LYS A 472 -13.08 -17.64 -10.81
CA LYS A 472 -13.15 -17.65 -12.28
C LYS A 472 -12.41 -16.44 -12.83
N ASP A 473 -11.52 -16.63 -13.81
CA ASP A 473 -10.73 -15.53 -14.33
C ASP A 473 -11.61 -14.42 -14.91
N GLY A 474 -11.19 -13.17 -14.73
CA GLY A 474 -11.95 -11.96 -15.08
C GLY A 474 -13.23 -11.74 -14.26
N GLN A 475 -13.48 -12.53 -13.21
CA GLN A 475 -14.67 -12.39 -12.36
C GLN A 475 -14.39 -11.89 -10.94
N LEU A 476 -13.12 -11.77 -10.55
CA LEU A 476 -12.74 -11.11 -9.30
C LEU A 476 -13.15 -9.63 -9.33
N ARG A 477 -13.73 -9.15 -8.23
CA ARG A 477 -14.21 -7.77 -8.11
C ARG A 477 -13.83 -7.20 -6.75
N PHE A 478 -13.70 -5.88 -6.66
CA PHE A 478 -13.52 -5.17 -5.40
C PHE A 478 -14.41 -3.94 -5.29
N LEU A 479 -14.83 -3.61 -4.07
CA LEU A 479 -15.41 -2.33 -3.70
C LEU A 479 -14.47 -1.68 -2.68
N ARG A 480 -13.93 -0.50 -3.00
CA ARG A 480 -13.15 0.28 -2.03
C ARG A 480 -14.10 0.91 -1.01
N VAL A 481 -13.83 0.75 0.28
CA VAL A 481 -14.75 1.16 1.35
C VAL A 481 -14.14 2.09 2.39
N ASP A 482 -12.81 2.22 2.49
CA ASP A 482 -12.14 2.98 3.55
C ASP A 482 -12.55 4.46 3.66
N ASP A 483 -12.99 5.05 2.56
CA ASP A 483 -13.45 6.44 2.42
C ASP A 483 -14.98 6.60 2.36
N MET A 484 -15.73 5.49 2.48
CA MET A 484 -17.19 5.47 2.50
C MET A 484 -17.72 5.41 3.94
N GLU A 485 -18.95 5.83 4.15
CA GLU A 485 -19.69 5.81 5.41
C GLU A 485 -20.83 4.77 5.34
N PRO A 486 -21.09 4.04 6.44
CA PRO A 486 -22.19 3.07 6.47
C PRO A 486 -23.55 3.77 6.56
N THR A 487 -24.57 3.16 5.97
CA THR A 487 -25.95 3.66 6.03
C THR A 487 -26.80 2.87 7.04
N ASP A 488 -27.94 3.43 7.42
CA ASP A 488 -28.92 2.74 8.28
C ASP A 488 -29.56 1.51 7.59
N ALA A 489 -29.31 1.31 6.29
CA ALA A 489 -29.73 0.14 5.54
C ALA A 489 -29.14 -1.18 6.09
N LEU A 490 -28.03 -1.08 6.84
CA LEU A 490 -27.38 -2.21 7.52
C LEU A 490 -28.17 -2.75 8.72
N LEU A 491 -29.09 -1.96 9.28
CA LEU A 491 -29.85 -2.27 10.47
C LEU A 491 -31.26 -2.82 10.15
N GLU A 492 -31.99 -3.22 11.18
CA GLU A 492 -33.32 -3.81 11.03
C GLU A 492 -34.32 -2.79 10.48
N GLY A 493 -35.09 -3.19 9.46
CA GLY A 493 -36.00 -2.28 8.75
C GLY A 493 -35.28 -1.23 7.88
N GLY A 494 -33.96 -1.34 7.73
CA GLY A 494 -33.16 -0.53 6.80
C GLY A 494 -33.69 -0.63 5.37
N ARG A 495 -33.75 0.49 4.66
CA ARG A 495 -34.25 0.56 3.28
C ARG A 495 -33.09 0.84 2.33
N PRO A 496 -33.05 0.16 1.17
CA PRO A 496 -32.09 0.51 0.14
C PRO A 496 -32.33 1.91 -0.43
N SER A 497 -31.32 2.46 -1.08
CA SER A 497 -31.46 3.74 -1.80
C SER A 497 -32.27 3.63 -3.10
N PHE A 498 -32.44 2.42 -3.63
CA PHE A 498 -33.16 2.16 -4.87
C PHE A 498 -34.64 2.57 -4.76
N LYS A 499 -35.14 3.21 -5.82
CA LYS A 499 -36.51 3.73 -5.83
C LYS A 499 -37.51 2.58 -5.70
N ASP A 500 -38.53 2.74 -4.85
CA ASP A 500 -39.60 1.77 -4.60
C ASP A 500 -39.12 0.42 -3.99
N ALA A 501 -37.85 0.33 -3.56
CA ALA A 501 -37.33 -0.87 -2.93
C ALA A 501 -37.94 -1.10 -1.54
N PRO A 502 -38.36 -2.33 -1.20
CA PRO A 502 -38.87 -2.64 0.13
C PRO A 502 -37.73 -2.60 1.16
N ALA A 503 -38.08 -2.40 2.43
CA ALA A 503 -37.13 -2.53 3.53
C ALA A 503 -36.55 -3.94 3.61
N TYR A 504 -35.32 -4.07 4.09
CA TYR A 504 -34.74 -5.36 4.40
C TYR A 504 -35.55 -6.06 5.49
N ALA A 505 -35.90 -7.32 5.24
CA ALA A 505 -36.69 -8.15 6.15
C ALA A 505 -35.93 -8.51 7.44
N LYS A 506 -34.61 -8.31 7.47
CA LYS A 506 -33.73 -8.57 8.61
C LYS A 506 -32.50 -7.68 8.56
N PRO A 507 -31.92 -7.30 9.71
CA PRO A 507 -30.65 -6.59 9.75
C PRO A 507 -29.54 -7.41 9.11
N TRP A 508 -28.53 -6.70 8.61
CA TRP A 508 -27.27 -7.30 8.19
C TRP A 508 -26.28 -7.36 9.35
N VAL A 509 -26.28 -6.32 10.17
CA VAL A 509 -25.50 -6.22 11.41
C VAL A 509 -26.38 -5.63 12.49
N ALA A 510 -26.06 -5.89 13.75
CA ALA A 510 -26.69 -5.24 14.89
C ALA A 510 -25.79 -5.35 16.14
N ASP A 511 -26.21 -4.74 17.25
CA ASP A 511 -25.57 -4.95 18.55
C ASP A 511 -25.69 -6.42 19.00
N PRO A 512 -24.87 -6.88 19.97
CA PRO A 512 -24.86 -8.27 20.41
C PRO A 512 -26.21 -8.83 20.90
N GLU A 513 -27.05 -8.01 21.55
CA GLU A 513 -28.36 -8.46 22.05
C GLU A 513 -29.33 -8.67 20.88
N THR A 514 -29.38 -7.70 19.97
CA THR A 514 -30.18 -7.79 18.75
C THR A 514 -29.76 -9.00 17.93
N VAL A 515 -28.46 -9.21 17.70
CA VAL A 515 -27.94 -10.37 16.95
C VAL A 515 -28.34 -11.69 17.60
N ARG A 516 -28.23 -11.82 18.94
CA ARG A 516 -28.67 -13.03 19.66
C ARG A 516 -30.19 -13.25 19.57
N SER A 517 -30.97 -12.18 19.44
CA SER A 517 -32.42 -12.28 19.29
C SER A 517 -32.86 -12.88 17.94
N TRP A 518 -31.99 -12.85 16.92
CA TRP A 518 -32.20 -13.42 15.58
C TRP A 518 -31.91 -14.93 15.56
N SER A 519 -32.79 -15.69 16.23
CA SER A 519 -32.71 -17.16 16.26
C SER A 519 -32.82 -17.80 14.87
N GLU A 520 -32.36 -19.05 14.74
CA GLU A 520 -32.49 -19.85 13.51
C GLU A 520 -33.93 -19.85 12.97
N TRP A 521 -34.91 -19.92 13.86
CA TRP A 521 -36.33 -19.84 13.52
C TRP A 521 -36.74 -18.48 12.93
N LYS A 522 -36.27 -17.35 13.50
CA LYS A 522 -36.56 -16.02 12.94
C LYS A 522 -35.90 -15.84 11.57
N LEU A 523 -34.66 -16.31 11.41
CA LEU A 523 -33.93 -16.26 10.15
C LEU A 523 -34.60 -17.08 9.04
N GLN A 524 -35.21 -18.22 9.38
CA GLN A 524 -35.96 -19.05 8.44
C GLN A 524 -37.29 -18.43 7.98
N ARG A 525 -37.97 -17.69 8.88
CA ARG A 525 -39.29 -17.10 8.59
C ARG A 525 -39.25 -15.74 7.92
N ALA A 526 -38.09 -15.07 7.93
CA ALA A 526 -37.83 -13.88 7.13
C ALA A 526 -37.68 -14.28 5.63
N HIS A 527 -38.80 -14.72 5.03
CA HIS A 527 -38.90 -15.10 3.62
C HIS A 527 -38.77 -13.86 2.71
N ARG A 528 -38.16 -14.04 1.54
CA ARG A 528 -37.89 -12.98 0.55
C ARG A 528 -38.74 -13.21 -0.71
N ASP A 529 -39.40 -12.17 -1.20
CA ASP A 529 -39.88 -12.14 -2.60
C ASP A 529 -38.73 -11.60 -3.47
N ASP A 530 -38.09 -12.48 -4.24
CA ASP A 530 -36.94 -12.14 -5.08
C ASP A 530 -37.31 -11.33 -6.33
N THR A 531 -38.60 -11.26 -6.68
CA THR A 531 -39.10 -10.70 -7.94
C THR A 531 -38.96 -9.17 -7.98
N ALA A 532 -39.21 -8.49 -6.86
CA ALA A 532 -39.04 -7.04 -6.73
C ALA A 532 -37.56 -6.59 -6.79
N TRP A 533 -36.64 -7.42 -6.30
CA TRP A 533 -35.23 -7.03 -6.12
C TRP A 533 -34.37 -7.19 -7.37
N ARG A 534 -34.81 -7.99 -8.36
CA ARG A 534 -34.08 -8.17 -9.63
C ARG A 534 -34.15 -6.92 -10.53
N GLN A 535 -35.08 -6.00 -10.28
CA GLN A 535 -35.34 -4.83 -11.14
C GLN A 535 -34.27 -3.73 -10.99
N HIS A 536 -33.53 -3.70 -9.87
CA HIS A 536 -32.57 -2.63 -9.57
C HIS A 536 -31.15 -2.86 -10.11
N SER A 537 -30.89 -3.96 -10.83
CA SER A 537 -29.58 -4.22 -11.44
C SER A 537 -29.18 -3.10 -12.41
N ASN A 538 -30.15 -2.56 -13.16
CA ASN A 538 -29.90 -1.46 -14.11
C ASN A 538 -29.56 -0.15 -13.41
N GLU A 539 -30.18 0.14 -12.25
CA GLU A 539 -29.86 1.32 -11.44
C GLU A 539 -28.43 1.23 -10.90
N TYR A 540 -28.03 0.06 -10.41
CA TYR A 540 -26.68 -0.22 -9.94
C TYR A 540 -25.61 -0.09 -11.03
N ASP A 541 -25.91 -0.53 -12.26
CA ASP A 541 -24.95 -0.45 -13.36
C ASP A 541 -24.59 1.00 -13.73
N ASN A 542 -25.46 1.96 -13.40
CA ASN A 542 -25.22 3.40 -13.60
C ASN A 542 -24.38 4.05 -12.50
N TRP A 543 -24.12 3.36 -11.38
CA TRP A 543 -23.29 3.91 -10.30
C TRP A 543 -21.82 4.03 -10.72
N ALA A 544 -21.13 4.99 -10.13
CA ALA A 544 -19.70 5.19 -10.34
C ALA A 544 -18.93 3.95 -9.87
N GLU A 545 -17.95 3.52 -10.67
CA GLU A 545 -16.98 2.52 -10.25
C GLU A 545 -16.12 3.03 -9.09
N SER A 546 -15.47 2.10 -8.40
CA SER A 546 -14.46 2.44 -7.41
C SER A 546 -13.19 3.02 -8.07
N THR A 547 -13.09 4.32 -8.44
CA THR A 547 -11.82 5.02 -8.86
C THR A 547 -12.05 6.55 -9.07
N PRO A 548 -11.07 7.50 -9.23
CA PRO A 548 -9.63 7.74 -8.87
C PRO A 548 -9.42 8.72 -7.64
N PRO A 549 -8.20 9.17 -7.20
CA PRO A 549 -7.07 9.73 -7.96
C PRO A 549 -5.77 8.92 -7.85
N SER A 550 -5.72 7.81 -8.57
CA SER A 550 -4.52 7.36 -9.29
C SER A 550 -4.98 6.32 -10.30
N GLN A 551 -5.55 6.79 -11.42
CA GLN A 551 -5.65 5.94 -12.59
C GLN A 551 -4.40 6.18 -13.42
N GLY A 552 -3.53 5.16 -13.50
CA GLY A 552 -2.86 4.91 -14.76
C GLY A 552 -3.91 4.46 -15.76
N GLY A 553 -4.15 5.27 -16.80
CA GLY A 553 -4.85 4.90 -18.03
C GLY A 553 -6.29 4.41 -17.88
N HIS A 554 -7.26 5.28 -18.16
CA HIS A 554 -8.38 4.84 -18.99
C HIS A 554 -7.87 4.52 -20.39
N ASP A 555 -8.54 3.56 -21.03
CA ASP A 555 -8.30 2.96 -22.35
C ASP A 555 -7.23 1.87 -22.38
N ASP A 556 -7.71 0.61 -22.38
CA ASP A 556 -7.55 -0.22 -23.58
C ASP A 556 -8.66 -1.27 -23.64
N ARG A 557 -9.10 -1.51 -24.88
CA ARG A 557 -10.16 -2.42 -25.32
C ARG A 557 -9.77 -3.89 -25.16
#